data_AF-A0A1M7RK46-F1
#
_entry.id   AF-A0A1M7RK46-F1
#
_cell.length_a   1.000
_cell.length_b   1.000
_cell.length_c   1.000
_cell.angle_alpha   90.00
_cell.angle_beta   90.00
_cell.angle_gamma   90.00
#
_symmetry.space_group_name_H-M   'P 1'
#
loop_
_entity.id
_entity.type
_entity.pdbx_description
1 polymer ?
#
loop_
_entity_poly.entity_id
_entity_poly.type
_entity_poly.pdbx_seq_one_letter_code
_entity_poly.pdbx_strand_id
1 'polypeptide(L)'
;MNAPLAPAGYVFYLGAPAPGWLAKPEVNAEQAPLMVSDRRLRVYKTLPRARVPWVLDSGGFSELKEFGTWTVTPAEYAARARRYQEEIGQLAWAAPQDWMCEQAIIDGGQFGPQRFVGTHLSVPEHHLRTVVNAVELSMLAPDVRWLRIVQGDTPEDYERCDDLYLQHGIDLRKEPLVGVGSVCRRQGTGEGHAIFTALRARGLTRLHGFGVKTLGLRNYDDPWASTDSMAWAFTARRLRRPALPECVRAGRHKNCANCLRYALTWRRRLLNALLPEPSHREAA
;
A
#
# COMPACT_ATOMS: atom_id res chain seq x y z
N MET A 1 -28.00 2.63 -4.28
CA MET A 1 -26.80 2.42 -5.11
C MET A 1 -26.06 1.24 -4.50
N ASN A 2 -25.93 0.13 -5.22
CA ASN A 2 -25.29 -1.08 -4.69
C ASN A 2 -23.80 -0.82 -4.44
N ALA A 3 -23.27 -1.31 -3.32
CA ALA A 3 -21.84 -1.24 -3.03
C ALA A 3 -21.05 -1.93 -4.14
N PRO A 4 -19.86 -1.42 -4.53
CA PRO A 4 -19.05 -2.07 -5.55
C PRO A 4 -18.69 -3.48 -5.09
N LEU A 5 -18.94 -4.46 -5.98
CA LEU A 5 -18.56 -5.85 -5.76
C LEU A 5 -17.06 -5.96 -6.08
N ALA A 6 -16.26 -6.39 -5.11
CA ALA A 6 -14.90 -6.88 -5.33
C ALA A 6 -14.95 -8.41 -5.42
N PRO A 7 -13.95 -9.08 -6.03
CA PRO A 7 -13.80 -10.53 -5.89
C PRO A 7 -13.87 -10.95 -4.41
N ALA A 8 -14.54 -12.08 -4.13
CA ALA A 8 -14.70 -12.55 -2.76
C ALA A 8 -13.33 -12.74 -2.09
N GLY A 9 -13.15 -12.15 -0.90
CA GLY A 9 -11.90 -12.23 -0.14
C GLY A 9 -10.79 -11.25 -0.56
N TYR A 10 -11.03 -10.40 -1.57
CA TYR A 10 -10.10 -9.33 -1.99
C TYR A 10 -10.44 -7.97 -1.37
N VAL A 11 -9.42 -7.25 -0.87
CA VAL A 11 -9.57 -5.89 -0.34
C VAL A 11 -8.74 -4.88 -1.12
N PHE A 12 -9.37 -3.82 -1.61
CA PHE A 12 -8.68 -2.68 -2.21
C PHE A 12 -8.70 -1.47 -1.28
N TYR A 13 -7.52 -1.05 -0.82
CA TYR A 13 -7.31 0.14 -0.02
C TYR A 13 -7.08 1.36 -0.89
N LEU A 14 -7.95 2.36 -0.78
CA LEU A 14 -7.83 3.62 -1.50
C LEU A 14 -6.81 4.52 -0.80
N GLY A 15 -5.71 4.85 -1.48
CA GLY A 15 -4.73 5.81 -0.96
C GLY A 15 -5.39 7.17 -0.73
N ALA A 16 -5.37 7.65 0.52
CA ALA A 16 -6.06 8.85 0.94
C ALA A 16 -5.06 9.96 1.37
N PRO A 17 -4.94 11.06 0.62
CA PRO A 17 -4.00 12.13 0.92
C PRO A 17 -4.41 13.01 2.10
N ALA A 18 -5.64 12.87 2.59
CA ALA A 18 -6.19 13.64 3.69
C ALA A 18 -6.76 12.69 4.76
N PRO A 19 -6.14 12.59 5.95
CA PRO A 19 -6.61 11.71 7.02
C PRO A 19 -8.08 11.89 7.38
N GLY A 20 -8.59 13.12 7.31
CA GLY A 20 -10.00 13.43 7.60
C GLY A 20 -11.03 12.68 6.72
N TRP A 21 -10.61 12.01 5.65
CA TRP A 21 -11.48 11.14 4.86
C TRP A 21 -11.98 9.92 5.65
N LEU A 22 -11.23 9.46 6.66
CA LEU A 22 -11.64 8.35 7.53
C LEU A 22 -13.00 8.58 8.21
N ALA A 23 -13.33 9.83 8.50
CA ALA A 23 -14.58 10.20 9.17
C ALA A 23 -15.74 10.52 8.20
N LYS A 24 -15.51 10.48 6.88
CA LYS A 24 -16.49 10.95 5.89
C LYS A 24 -17.61 9.94 5.66
N PRO A 25 -18.89 10.36 5.68
CA PRO A 25 -20.03 9.47 5.43
C PRO A 25 -19.98 8.85 4.02
N GLU A 26 -19.41 9.53 3.03
CA GLU A 26 -19.27 9.01 1.67
C GLU A 26 -18.35 7.78 1.60
N VAL A 27 -17.28 7.77 2.41
CA VAL A 27 -16.36 6.62 2.49
C VAL A 27 -17.05 5.42 3.13
N ASN A 28 -17.87 5.65 4.17
CA ASN A 28 -18.68 4.61 4.79
C ASN A 28 -19.77 4.08 3.86
N ALA A 29 -20.48 4.97 3.15
CA ALA A 29 -21.53 4.58 2.22
C ALA A 29 -21.00 3.70 1.07
N GLU A 30 -19.75 3.91 0.65
CA GLU A 30 -19.09 3.09 -0.37
C GLU A 30 -18.31 1.89 0.18
N GLN A 31 -18.29 1.70 1.50
CA GLN A 31 -17.48 0.69 2.18
C GLN A 31 -16.06 0.67 1.59
N ALA A 32 -15.39 1.82 1.62
CA ALA A 32 -14.12 2.04 0.94
C ALA A 32 -12.96 2.07 1.95
N PRO A 33 -12.26 0.94 2.20
CA PRO A 33 -11.08 0.93 3.04
C PRO A 33 -10.04 1.91 2.52
N LEU A 34 -9.34 2.57 3.45
CA LEU A 34 -8.36 3.60 3.11
C LEU A 34 -6.94 3.17 3.50
N MET A 35 -5.95 3.67 2.76
CA MET A 35 -4.56 3.68 3.19
C MET A 35 -4.14 5.12 3.50
N VAL A 36 -3.64 5.35 4.70
CA VAL A 36 -3.30 6.69 5.20
C VAL A 36 -1.86 6.69 5.71
N SER A 37 -1.09 7.72 5.35
CA SER A 37 0.33 7.82 5.69
C SER A 37 0.57 8.48 7.04
N ASP A 38 1.50 7.93 7.83
CA ASP A 38 2.01 8.55 9.06
C ASP A 38 2.50 9.97 8.80
N ARG A 39 3.16 10.21 7.67
CA ARG A 39 3.62 11.57 7.28
C ARG A 39 2.48 12.58 7.22
N ARG A 40 1.25 12.14 6.95
CA ARG A 40 0.04 12.98 6.92
C ARG A 40 -0.66 13.03 8.27
N LEU A 41 -0.64 11.93 9.02
CA LEU A 41 -1.28 11.83 10.34
C LEU A 41 -0.48 12.52 11.44
N ARG A 42 0.85 12.43 11.43
CA ARG A 42 1.72 12.87 12.54
C ARG A 42 1.64 14.37 12.87
N VAL A 43 1.10 15.17 11.96
CA VAL A 43 0.87 16.61 12.16
C VAL A 43 -0.51 16.94 12.74
N TYR A 44 -1.41 15.96 12.86
CA TYR A 44 -2.75 16.17 13.39
C TYR A 44 -2.75 16.15 14.93
N LYS A 45 -3.28 17.23 15.51
CA LYS A 45 -3.56 17.29 16.95
C LYS A 45 -4.78 16.44 17.31
N THR A 46 -5.88 16.65 16.58
CA THR A 46 -7.13 15.87 16.72
C THR A 46 -7.26 14.89 15.58
N LEU A 47 -7.34 13.61 15.90
CA LEU A 47 -7.44 12.55 14.91
C LEU A 47 -8.90 12.31 14.49
N PRO A 48 -9.18 11.97 13.21
CA PRO A 48 -10.52 11.59 12.78
C PRO A 48 -10.89 10.22 13.35
N ARG A 49 -12.17 10.00 13.67
CA ARG A 49 -12.66 8.64 13.96
C ARG A 49 -13.03 7.92 12.68
N ALA A 50 -12.43 6.76 12.45
CA ALA A 50 -12.67 5.97 11.25
C ALA A 50 -14.07 5.38 11.24
N ARG A 51 -14.72 5.44 10.07
CA ARG A 51 -16.00 4.76 9.79
C ARG A 51 -15.83 3.47 8.99
N VAL A 52 -14.61 3.18 8.54
CA VAL A 52 -14.26 1.99 7.75
C VAL A 52 -12.91 1.46 8.21
N PRO A 53 -12.59 0.18 7.92
CA PRO A 53 -11.24 -0.34 8.08
C PRO A 53 -10.21 0.46 7.29
N TRP A 54 -9.01 0.64 7.84
CA TRP A 54 -7.94 1.35 7.17
C TRP A 54 -6.57 0.77 7.53
N VAL A 55 -5.57 1.09 6.72
CA VAL A 55 -4.19 0.62 6.91
C VAL A 55 -3.24 1.80 6.97
N LEU A 56 -2.20 1.66 7.80
CA LEU A 56 -1.20 2.71 8.00
C LEU A 56 -0.02 2.49 7.07
N ASP A 57 0.25 3.48 6.23
CA ASP A 57 1.50 3.64 5.49
C ASP A 57 2.54 4.30 6.39
N SER A 58 3.72 3.70 6.56
CA SER A 58 4.83 4.27 7.33
C SER A 58 5.45 5.50 6.67
N GLY A 59 5.24 5.66 5.35
CA GLY A 59 5.83 6.73 4.56
C GLY A 59 7.23 6.41 4.03
N GLY A 60 7.64 5.13 4.02
CA GLY A 60 8.99 4.68 3.65
C GLY A 60 9.46 5.17 2.29
N PHE A 61 8.59 5.17 1.28
CA PHE A 61 8.92 5.75 -0.02
C PHE A 61 9.38 7.21 0.07
N SER A 62 8.71 8.03 0.86
CA SER A 62 9.09 9.44 1.04
C SER A 62 10.37 9.58 1.85
N GLU A 63 10.51 8.86 2.96
CA GLU A 63 11.69 8.94 3.83
C GLU A 63 12.97 8.53 3.09
N LEU A 64 12.98 7.36 2.44
CA LEU A 64 14.16 6.88 1.73
C LEU A 64 14.45 7.68 0.46
N LYS A 65 13.43 8.15 -0.26
CA LYS A 65 13.66 9.03 -1.41
C LYS A 65 14.26 10.37 -1.02
N GLU A 66 13.70 11.03 0.00
CA GLU A 66 14.05 12.40 0.38
C GLU A 66 15.33 12.47 1.23
N PHE A 67 15.63 11.44 2.01
CA PHE A 67 16.72 11.46 2.99
C PHE A 67 17.69 10.28 2.89
N GLY A 68 17.37 9.24 2.10
CA GLY A 68 18.19 8.02 2.04
C GLY A 68 18.16 7.19 3.33
N THR A 69 17.33 7.58 4.30
CA THR A 69 17.24 6.96 5.63
C THR A 69 15.91 7.31 6.30
N TRP A 70 15.60 6.64 7.40
CA TRP A 70 14.48 7.00 8.27
C TRP A 70 14.83 8.18 9.18
N THR A 71 14.01 9.23 9.15
CA THR A 71 14.16 10.40 10.06
C THR A 71 13.33 10.26 11.34
N VAL A 72 12.56 9.18 11.45
CA VAL A 72 11.68 8.86 12.57
C VAL A 72 12.18 7.56 13.19
N THR A 73 12.32 7.54 14.51
CA THR A 73 12.72 6.33 15.23
C THR A 73 11.59 5.29 15.32
N PRO A 74 11.90 3.99 15.44
CA PRO A 74 10.89 2.95 15.66
C PRO A 74 10.02 3.19 16.89
N ALA A 75 10.59 3.70 17.99
CA ALA A 75 9.85 4.05 19.20
C ALA A 75 8.80 5.15 18.95
N GLU A 76 9.19 6.23 18.26
CA GLU A 76 8.26 7.31 17.92
C GLU A 76 7.15 6.84 16.97
N TYR A 77 7.49 6.00 15.99
CA TYR A 77 6.52 5.46 15.05
C TYR A 77 5.55 4.48 15.74
N ALA A 78 6.04 3.57 16.57
CA ALA A 78 5.23 2.63 17.34
C ALA A 78 4.26 3.35 18.30
N ALA A 79 4.73 4.40 18.99
CA ALA A 79 3.87 5.22 19.85
C ALA A 79 2.73 5.89 19.05
N ARG A 80 3.03 6.39 17.84
CA ARG A 80 2.00 6.95 16.96
C ARG A 80 1.04 5.88 16.43
N ALA A 81 1.53 4.71 16.03
CA ALA A 81 0.67 3.63 15.56
C ALA A 81 -0.32 3.16 16.64
N ARG A 82 0.12 3.05 17.90
CA ARG A 82 -0.77 2.80 19.05
C ARG A 82 -1.82 3.88 19.22
N ARG A 83 -1.39 5.15 19.24
CA ARG A 83 -2.29 6.30 19.32
C ARG A 83 -3.34 6.28 18.21
N TYR A 84 -2.92 5.98 16.98
CA TYR A 84 -3.81 5.85 15.84
C TYR A 84 -4.81 4.71 16.02
N GLN A 85 -4.36 3.53 16.46
CA GLN A 85 -5.22 2.39 16.75
C GLN A 85 -6.31 2.76 17.77
N GLU A 86 -5.94 3.43 18.86
CA GLU A 86 -6.84 3.82 19.95
C GLU A 86 -7.80 4.96 19.58
N GLU A 87 -7.28 6.07 19.04
CA GLU A 87 -8.09 7.28 18.81
C GLU A 87 -8.90 7.23 17.50
N ILE A 88 -8.34 6.64 16.44
CA ILE A 88 -8.99 6.54 15.13
C ILE A 88 -9.90 5.31 15.07
N GLY A 89 -9.45 4.19 15.64
CA GLY A 89 -10.13 2.89 15.55
C GLY A 89 -10.06 2.25 14.16
N GLN A 90 -10.47 0.99 14.06
CA GLN A 90 -10.55 0.23 12.80
C GLN A 90 -9.23 0.10 12.01
N LEU A 91 -8.07 0.22 12.68
CA LEU A 91 -6.78 -0.06 12.06
C LEU A 91 -6.68 -1.57 11.76
N ALA A 92 -6.58 -1.92 10.48
CA ALA A 92 -6.50 -3.31 10.04
C ALA A 92 -5.09 -3.89 10.17
N TRP A 93 -4.07 -3.08 9.85
CA TRP A 93 -2.65 -3.34 10.06
C TRP A 93 -1.83 -2.07 9.78
N ALA A 94 -0.59 -2.04 10.26
CA ALA A 94 0.37 -0.98 9.98
C ALA A 94 1.59 -1.53 9.23
N ALA A 95 2.00 -0.83 8.17
CA ALA A 95 3.27 -1.12 7.51
C ALA A 95 4.45 -0.76 8.45
N PRO A 96 5.51 -1.58 8.51
CA PRO A 96 6.72 -1.27 9.24
C PRO A 96 7.52 -0.16 8.54
N GLN A 97 8.66 0.22 9.12
CA GLN A 97 9.64 1.11 8.50
C GLN A 97 10.62 0.28 7.64
N ASP A 98 10.08 -0.35 6.59
CA ASP A 98 10.81 -1.21 5.67
C ASP A 98 11.76 -0.44 4.74
N TRP A 99 12.69 -1.17 4.14
CA TRP A 99 13.71 -0.63 3.24
C TRP A 99 13.53 -1.21 1.83
N MET A 100 13.04 -0.38 0.90
CA MET A 100 12.73 -0.84 -0.44
C MET A 100 14.00 -0.98 -1.30
N CYS A 101 14.09 -2.12 -1.98
CA CYS A 101 15.23 -2.55 -2.79
C CYS A 101 15.20 -2.03 -4.24
N GLU A 102 14.36 -1.06 -4.59
CA GLU A 102 14.37 -0.57 -5.97
C GLU A 102 15.65 0.22 -6.28
N GLN A 103 16.18 0.07 -7.49
CA GLN A 103 17.42 0.74 -7.91
C GLN A 103 17.44 2.24 -7.62
N ALA A 104 16.31 2.94 -7.86
CA ALA A 104 16.22 4.38 -7.58
C ALA A 104 16.36 4.74 -6.10
N ILE A 105 15.94 3.86 -5.20
CA ILE A 105 16.08 4.04 -3.75
C ILE A 105 17.51 3.74 -3.33
N ILE A 106 18.12 2.67 -3.86
CA ILE A 106 19.49 2.28 -3.52
C ILE A 106 20.52 3.24 -4.12
N ASP A 107 20.54 3.42 -5.43
CA ASP A 107 21.57 4.18 -6.14
C ASP A 107 21.37 5.69 -6.01
N GLY A 108 20.13 6.13 -5.82
CA GLY A 108 19.78 7.54 -5.93
C GLY A 108 19.90 8.07 -7.36
N GLY A 109 19.79 9.39 -7.51
CA GLY A 109 19.87 10.06 -8.80
C GLY A 109 18.53 10.55 -9.34
N GLN A 110 18.47 10.81 -10.65
CA GLN A 110 17.31 11.41 -11.31
C GLN A 110 16.53 10.35 -12.09
N PHE A 111 15.31 10.04 -11.66
CA PHE A 111 14.40 9.11 -12.32
C PHE A 111 13.17 9.85 -12.82
N GLY A 112 13.20 10.22 -14.10
CA GLY A 112 12.18 11.09 -14.71
C GLY A 112 12.13 12.44 -13.99
N PRO A 113 10.97 12.90 -13.48
CA PRO A 113 10.86 14.17 -12.77
C PRO A 113 11.25 14.08 -11.29
N GLN A 114 11.65 12.91 -10.78
CA GLN A 114 11.90 12.69 -9.36
C GLN A 114 13.39 12.52 -9.09
N ARG A 115 13.87 13.20 -8.06
CA ARG A 115 15.21 13.02 -7.51
C ARG A 115 15.15 12.11 -6.28
N PHE A 116 16.13 11.24 -6.16
CA PHE A 116 16.34 10.31 -5.05
C PHE A 116 17.72 10.57 -4.45
N VAL A 117 17.81 10.59 -3.12
CA VAL A 117 19.10 10.73 -2.43
C VAL A 117 19.98 9.50 -2.66
N GLY A 118 19.39 8.30 -2.63
CA GLY A 118 20.13 7.05 -2.62
C GLY A 118 20.47 6.65 -1.18
N THR A 119 20.13 5.42 -0.80
CA THR A 119 20.60 4.88 0.49
C THR A 119 22.06 4.44 0.37
N HIS A 120 22.50 4.06 -0.83
CA HIS A 120 23.80 3.48 -1.14
C HIS A 120 24.14 2.23 -0.31
N LEU A 121 23.12 1.41 -0.05
CA LEU A 121 23.22 0.17 0.73
C LEU A 121 22.91 -1.01 -0.18
N SER A 122 23.40 -2.19 0.18
CA SER A 122 23.12 -3.41 -0.56
C SER A 122 21.69 -3.91 -0.28
N VAL A 123 21.17 -4.73 -1.19
CA VAL A 123 19.88 -5.43 -0.99
C VAL A 123 19.87 -6.27 0.30
N PRO A 124 20.91 -7.06 0.64
CA PRO A 124 20.99 -7.75 1.93
C PRO A 124 20.90 -6.82 3.15
N GLU A 125 21.49 -5.62 3.09
CA GLU A 125 21.39 -4.64 4.18
C GLU A 125 19.96 -4.10 4.31
N HIS A 126 19.26 -3.86 3.19
CA HIS A 126 17.85 -3.49 3.20
C HIS A 126 16.97 -4.60 3.79
N HIS A 127 17.26 -5.87 3.49
CA HIS A 127 16.56 -7.00 4.10
C HIS A 127 16.75 -7.01 5.61
N LEU A 128 18.00 -6.91 6.09
CA LEU A 128 18.30 -6.91 7.52
C LEU A 128 17.59 -5.77 8.24
N ARG A 129 17.65 -4.55 7.73
CA ARG A 129 16.98 -3.41 8.34
C ARG A 129 15.46 -3.56 8.34
N THR A 130 14.88 -4.12 7.28
CA THR A 130 13.44 -4.40 7.20
C THR A 130 13.02 -5.41 8.27
N VAL A 131 13.73 -6.54 8.38
CA VAL A 131 13.39 -7.62 9.32
C VAL A 131 13.60 -7.16 10.77
N VAL A 132 14.75 -6.56 11.07
CA VAL A 132 15.06 -6.03 12.41
C VAL A 132 14.03 -4.98 12.83
N ASN A 133 13.67 -4.07 11.94
CA ASN A 133 12.64 -3.08 12.24
C ASN A 133 11.28 -3.73 12.53
N ALA A 134 10.88 -4.73 11.75
CA ALA A 134 9.62 -5.43 11.96
C ALA A 134 9.60 -6.14 13.34
N VAL A 135 10.71 -6.75 13.74
CA VAL A 135 10.88 -7.36 15.08
C VAL A 135 10.80 -6.30 16.17
N GLU A 136 11.58 -5.22 16.05
CA GLU A 136 11.64 -4.13 17.02
C GLU A 136 10.27 -3.48 17.24
N LEU A 137 9.55 -3.16 16.17
CA LEU A 137 8.20 -2.60 16.25
C LEU A 137 7.22 -3.55 16.97
N SER A 138 7.38 -4.85 16.80
CA SER A 138 6.55 -5.85 17.49
C SER A 138 6.87 -5.93 18.99
N MET A 139 8.12 -5.68 19.37
CA MET A 139 8.51 -5.57 20.78
C MET A 139 8.01 -4.27 21.41
N LEU A 140 8.11 -3.15 20.69
CA LEU A 140 7.70 -1.84 21.15
C LEU A 140 6.18 -1.71 21.27
N ALA A 141 5.44 -2.29 20.31
CA ALA A 141 3.99 -2.26 20.22
C ALA A 141 3.39 -3.61 19.80
N PRO A 142 3.38 -4.63 20.69
CA PRO A 142 2.84 -5.96 20.41
C PRO A 142 1.32 -5.99 20.16
N ASP A 143 0.61 -4.97 20.62
CA ASP A 143 -0.83 -4.78 20.42
C ASP A 143 -1.18 -4.18 19.05
N VAL A 144 -0.20 -3.67 18.32
CA VAL A 144 -0.38 -3.19 16.94
C VAL A 144 -0.10 -4.34 15.98
N ARG A 145 -1.00 -4.55 15.03
CA ARG A 145 -0.79 -5.53 13.96
C ARG A 145 0.16 -4.98 12.90
N TRP A 146 1.45 -5.27 13.07
CA TRP A 146 2.48 -4.95 12.09
C TRP A 146 2.47 -5.94 10.92
N LEU A 147 2.34 -5.44 9.70
CA LEU A 147 2.44 -6.27 8.51
C LEU A 147 3.90 -6.69 8.28
N ARG A 148 4.17 -7.98 8.06
CA ARG A 148 5.51 -8.42 7.61
C ARG A 148 5.65 -8.15 6.13
N ILE A 149 6.76 -7.52 5.73
CA ILE A 149 7.01 -7.17 4.34
C ILE A 149 8.28 -7.87 3.87
N VAL A 150 8.17 -8.65 2.79
CA VAL A 150 9.31 -9.16 2.04
C VAL A 150 9.77 -8.13 1.02
N GLN A 151 11.09 -7.98 0.90
CA GLN A 151 11.75 -7.03 0.00
C GLN A 151 12.71 -7.79 -0.93
N GLY A 152 13.06 -7.19 -2.07
CA GLY A 152 14.00 -7.78 -3.02
C GLY A 152 14.00 -7.15 -4.41
N ASP A 153 15.04 -7.46 -5.20
CA ASP A 153 15.10 -7.11 -6.61
C ASP A 153 14.75 -8.33 -7.50
N THR A 154 15.42 -9.46 -7.28
CA THR A 154 15.18 -10.73 -8.00
C THR A 154 14.32 -11.69 -7.18
N PRO A 155 13.71 -12.74 -7.78
CA PRO A 155 13.01 -13.77 -7.02
C PRO A 155 13.83 -14.31 -5.84
N GLU A 156 15.11 -14.62 -6.05
CA GLU A 156 16.02 -15.14 -5.02
C GLU A 156 16.22 -14.16 -3.86
N ASP A 157 16.18 -12.85 -4.11
CA ASP A 157 16.25 -11.86 -3.04
C ASP A 157 15.03 -11.95 -2.12
N TYR A 158 13.83 -12.13 -2.69
CA TYR A 158 12.63 -12.32 -1.89
C TYR A 158 12.68 -13.61 -1.06
N GLU A 159 13.21 -14.69 -1.62
CA GLU A 159 13.42 -15.95 -0.88
C GLU A 159 14.40 -15.76 0.28
N ARG A 160 15.52 -15.05 0.05
CA ARG A 160 16.49 -14.71 1.10
C ARG A 160 15.89 -13.83 2.18
N CYS A 161 14.99 -12.90 1.81
CA CYS A 161 14.30 -12.05 2.78
C CYS A 161 13.36 -12.89 3.67
N ASP A 162 12.64 -13.86 3.10
CA ASP A 162 11.82 -14.82 3.87
C ASP A 162 12.69 -15.71 4.78
N ASP A 163 13.81 -16.23 4.27
CA ASP A 163 14.78 -16.99 5.08
C ASP A 163 15.30 -16.16 6.26
N LEU A 164 15.51 -14.85 6.07
CA LEU A 164 15.96 -13.95 7.14
C LEU A 164 14.86 -13.75 8.20
N TYR A 165 13.58 -13.64 7.82
CA TYR A 165 12.48 -13.66 8.80
C TYR A 165 12.49 -14.96 9.61
N LEU A 166 12.65 -16.12 8.96
CA LEU A 166 12.72 -17.41 9.64
C LEU A 166 13.88 -17.50 10.63
N GLN A 167 15.06 -16.97 10.27
CA GLN A 167 16.23 -16.88 11.17
C GLN A 167 15.95 -16.01 12.40
N HIS A 168 15.10 -15.00 12.26
CA HIS A 168 14.60 -14.16 13.36
C HIS A 168 13.35 -14.73 14.05
N GLY A 169 13.02 -16.01 13.80
CA GLY A 169 11.93 -16.72 14.47
C GLY A 169 10.52 -16.41 13.95
N ILE A 170 10.42 -15.73 12.80
CA ILE A 170 9.15 -15.36 12.18
C ILE A 170 8.91 -16.25 10.95
N ASP A 171 7.92 -17.12 11.03
CA ASP A 171 7.48 -17.94 9.91
C ASP A 171 6.37 -17.22 9.12
N LEU A 172 6.72 -16.62 7.99
CA LEU A 172 5.79 -15.83 7.17
C LEU A 172 4.60 -16.65 6.64
N ARG A 173 4.70 -17.97 6.57
CA ARG A 173 3.58 -18.84 6.15
C ARG A 173 2.47 -18.89 7.20
N LYS A 174 2.79 -18.53 8.45
CA LYS A 174 1.82 -18.43 9.56
C LYS A 174 1.21 -17.04 9.66
N GLU A 175 1.77 -16.05 8.95
CA GLU A 175 1.22 -14.70 8.93
C GLU A 175 -0.09 -14.67 8.12
N PRO A 176 -1.14 -13.99 8.61
CA PRO A 176 -2.44 -13.93 7.92
C PRO A 176 -2.42 -13.14 6.60
N LEU A 177 -1.37 -12.32 6.43
CA LEU A 177 -1.13 -11.47 5.26
C LEU A 177 0.36 -11.07 5.26
N VAL A 178 1.02 -11.15 4.11
CA VAL A 178 2.41 -10.70 3.92
C VAL A 178 2.44 -9.61 2.85
N GLY A 179 3.08 -8.49 3.15
CA GLY A 179 3.30 -7.42 2.17
C GLY A 179 4.46 -7.75 1.24
N VAL A 180 4.34 -7.34 -0.03
CA VAL A 180 5.42 -7.45 -1.01
C VAL A 180 5.87 -6.05 -1.39
N GLY A 181 7.07 -5.67 -0.94
CA GLY A 181 7.70 -4.39 -1.27
C GLY A 181 8.31 -4.40 -2.67
N SER A 182 8.83 -3.25 -3.12
CA SER A 182 9.63 -3.12 -4.36
C SER A 182 8.99 -3.59 -5.69
N VAL A 183 7.70 -3.94 -5.71
CA VAL A 183 7.00 -4.43 -6.92
C VAL A 183 6.16 -3.37 -7.64
N CYS A 184 6.10 -2.14 -7.13
CA CYS A 184 5.24 -1.05 -7.65
C CYS A 184 5.56 -0.60 -9.10
N ARG A 185 6.69 -1.02 -9.68
CA ARG A 185 7.02 -0.81 -11.11
C ARG A 185 7.14 -2.09 -11.93
N ARG A 186 7.01 -3.26 -11.28
CA ARG A 186 7.15 -4.59 -11.89
C ARG A 186 5.78 -5.29 -12.06
N GLN A 187 4.70 -4.62 -11.69
CA GLN A 187 3.36 -5.15 -11.88
C GLN A 187 2.97 -5.18 -13.38
N GLY A 188 2.47 -6.32 -13.82
CA GLY A 188 2.14 -6.62 -15.21
C GLY A 188 3.35 -7.04 -16.07
N THR A 189 4.53 -7.27 -15.48
CA THR A 189 5.74 -7.74 -16.18
C THR A 189 6.04 -9.22 -15.88
N GLY A 190 6.86 -9.84 -16.72
CA GLY A 190 7.36 -11.20 -16.49
C GLY A 190 8.23 -11.33 -15.22
N GLU A 191 8.98 -10.28 -14.89
CA GLU A 191 9.76 -10.21 -13.63
C GLU A 191 8.84 -10.25 -12.41
N GLY A 192 7.76 -9.46 -12.42
CA GLY A 192 6.76 -9.50 -11.35
C GLY A 192 6.15 -10.89 -11.21
N HIS A 193 5.83 -11.55 -12.32
CA HIS A 193 5.30 -12.92 -12.31
C HIS A 193 6.26 -13.90 -11.64
N ALA A 194 7.55 -13.84 -11.99
CA ALA A 194 8.58 -14.71 -11.42
C ALA A 194 8.71 -14.52 -9.90
N ILE A 195 8.68 -13.28 -9.41
CA ILE A 195 8.72 -12.95 -7.98
C ILE A 195 7.53 -13.58 -7.25
N PHE A 196 6.30 -13.39 -7.75
CA PHE A 196 5.11 -13.94 -7.08
C PHE A 196 5.05 -15.46 -7.14
N THR A 197 5.53 -16.05 -8.22
CA THR A 197 5.65 -17.51 -8.36
C THR A 197 6.61 -18.08 -7.32
N ALA A 198 7.78 -17.45 -7.14
CA ALA A 198 8.74 -17.86 -6.11
C ALA A 198 8.14 -17.74 -4.69
N LEU A 199 7.50 -16.61 -4.36
CA LEU A 199 6.84 -16.43 -3.06
C LEU A 199 5.78 -17.50 -2.78
N ARG A 200 4.99 -17.87 -3.80
CA ARG A 200 3.99 -18.94 -3.68
C ARG A 200 4.60 -20.33 -3.54
N ALA A 201 5.69 -20.62 -4.24
CA ALA A 201 6.42 -21.87 -4.10
C ALA A 201 6.93 -22.06 -2.66
N ARG A 202 7.16 -20.95 -1.94
CA ARG A 202 7.49 -20.93 -0.51
C ARG A 202 6.29 -21.02 0.43
N GLY A 203 5.07 -21.09 -0.09
CA GLY A 203 3.82 -21.19 0.68
C GLY A 203 3.20 -19.85 1.07
N LEU A 204 3.68 -18.72 0.52
CA LEU A 204 3.12 -17.41 0.79
C LEU A 204 1.94 -17.14 -0.16
N THR A 205 0.73 -17.45 0.32
CA THR A 205 -0.49 -17.48 -0.52
C THR A 205 -1.37 -16.25 -0.35
N ARG A 206 -1.18 -15.45 0.71
CA ARG A 206 -1.98 -14.26 1.01
C ARG A 206 -1.09 -13.02 1.02
N LEU A 207 -1.05 -12.35 -0.13
CA LEU A 207 -0.14 -11.22 -0.34
C LEU A 207 -0.87 -9.88 -0.37
N HIS A 208 -0.21 -8.84 0.15
CA HIS A 208 -0.57 -7.44 -0.05
C HIS A 208 0.39 -6.78 -1.04
N GLY A 209 -0.15 -6.23 -2.12
CA GLY A 209 0.62 -5.51 -3.12
C GLY A 209 0.59 -4.01 -2.89
N PHE A 210 1.76 -3.41 -2.63
CA PHE A 210 1.88 -1.97 -2.43
C PHE A 210 1.88 -1.19 -3.75
N GLY A 211 1.01 -0.18 -3.85
CA GLY A 211 0.97 0.74 -5.00
C GLY A 211 0.64 0.09 -6.34
N VAL A 212 -0.11 -1.02 -6.33
CA VAL A 212 -0.47 -1.75 -7.55
C VAL A 212 -1.38 -0.88 -8.44
N LYS A 213 -1.16 -0.94 -9.76
CA LYS A 213 -1.92 -0.17 -10.77
C LYS A 213 -2.91 -1.09 -11.46
N THR A 214 -3.94 -0.49 -12.07
CA THR A 214 -5.05 -1.19 -12.75
C THR A 214 -4.61 -2.31 -13.71
N LEU A 215 -3.54 -2.11 -14.49
CA LEU A 215 -3.03 -3.14 -15.41
C LEU A 215 -2.40 -4.34 -14.66
N GLY A 216 -1.73 -4.09 -13.55
CA GLY A 216 -1.17 -5.14 -12.69
C GLY A 216 -2.22 -5.95 -11.92
N LEU A 217 -3.49 -5.52 -11.92
CA LEU A 217 -4.59 -6.26 -11.29
C LEU A 217 -5.32 -7.19 -12.26
N ARG A 218 -5.07 -7.06 -13.58
CA ARG A 218 -5.72 -7.86 -14.63
C ARG A 218 -4.83 -8.98 -15.17
N ASN A 219 -3.52 -8.90 -14.93
CA ASN A 219 -2.52 -9.72 -15.61
C ASN A 219 -2.02 -10.92 -14.79
N TYR A 220 -2.70 -11.30 -13.71
CA TYR A 220 -2.21 -12.40 -12.87
C TYR A 220 -3.35 -13.27 -12.38
N ASP A 221 -3.18 -14.58 -12.53
CA ASP A 221 -3.88 -15.63 -11.78
C ASP A 221 -3.45 -15.64 -10.29
N ASP A 222 -3.02 -14.48 -9.74
CA ASP A 222 -2.42 -14.30 -8.41
C ASP A 222 -3.46 -13.77 -7.41
N PRO A 223 -3.75 -14.47 -6.31
CA PRO A 223 -4.70 -14.04 -5.31
C PRO A 223 -4.03 -12.99 -4.44
N TRP A 224 -3.93 -11.77 -4.95
CA TRP A 224 -3.82 -10.62 -4.07
C TRP A 224 -4.94 -10.75 -3.04
N ALA A 225 -4.58 -10.94 -1.77
CA ALA A 225 -5.56 -10.85 -0.70
C ALA A 225 -5.96 -9.38 -0.53
N SER A 226 -5.01 -8.46 -0.79
CA SER A 226 -5.31 -7.05 -0.88
C SER A 226 -4.28 -6.27 -1.71
N THR A 227 -4.64 -5.07 -2.15
CA THR A 227 -3.69 -4.09 -2.69
C THR A 227 -4.08 -2.69 -2.27
N ASP A 228 -3.18 -1.73 -2.43
CA ASP A 228 -3.48 -0.32 -2.34
C ASP A 228 -3.10 0.44 -3.63
N SER A 229 -3.69 1.62 -3.83
CA SER A 229 -3.20 2.53 -4.86
C SER A 229 -3.56 3.99 -4.62
N MET A 230 -2.61 4.87 -4.95
CA MET A 230 -2.83 6.31 -5.15
C MET A 230 -2.80 6.72 -6.63
N ALA A 231 -2.89 5.76 -7.55
CA ALA A 231 -2.83 6.01 -9.01
C ALA A 231 -3.89 7.01 -9.48
N TRP A 232 -5.07 7.03 -8.85
CA TRP A 232 -6.14 8.00 -9.13
C TRP A 232 -5.66 9.45 -9.02
N ALA A 233 -4.89 9.78 -7.98
CA ALA A 233 -4.42 11.14 -7.74
C ALA A 233 -3.37 11.56 -8.77
N PHE A 234 -2.54 10.62 -9.21
CA PHE A 234 -1.58 10.83 -10.28
C PHE A 234 -2.27 11.10 -11.62
N THR A 235 -3.26 10.27 -11.99
CA THR A 235 -4.08 10.48 -13.18
C THR A 235 -4.75 11.85 -13.14
N ALA A 236 -5.35 12.23 -12.02
CA ALA A 236 -5.98 13.54 -11.87
C ALA A 236 -4.99 14.72 -12.01
N ARG A 237 -3.76 14.59 -11.48
CA ARG A 237 -2.71 15.61 -11.65
C ARG A 237 -2.35 15.81 -13.12
N ARG A 238 -2.23 14.72 -13.88
CA ARG A 238 -1.87 14.75 -15.30
C ARG A 238 -2.94 15.40 -16.18
N LEU A 239 -4.21 15.29 -15.81
CA LEU A 239 -5.31 15.93 -16.55
C LEU A 239 -5.23 17.46 -16.52
N ARG A 240 -4.56 18.06 -15.52
CA ARG A 240 -4.44 19.52 -15.33
C ARG A 240 -5.77 20.29 -15.33
N ARG A 241 -6.90 19.60 -15.15
CA ARG A 241 -8.26 20.13 -15.06
C ARG A 241 -9.13 19.23 -14.18
N PRO A 242 -10.28 19.71 -13.68
CA PRO A 242 -11.25 18.84 -13.02
C PRO A 242 -11.75 17.74 -13.96
N ALA A 243 -11.81 16.51 -13.47
CA ALA A 243 -12.17 15.33 -14.26
C ALA A 243 -13.67 15.01 -14.24
N LEU A 244 -14.41 15.54 -13.27
CA LEU A 244 -15.85 15.31 -13.12
C LEU A 244 -16.65 16.54 -13.52
N PRO A 245 -17.78 16.42 -14.26
CA PRO A 245 -18.62 17.55 -14.65
C PRO A 245 -19.05 18.42 -13.47
N GLU A 246 -19.39 17.82 -12.33
CA GLU A 246 -19.74 18.55 -11.12
C GLU A 246 -18.56 19.30 -10.49
N CYS A 247 -17.33 18.80 -10.67
CA CYS A 247 -16.12 19.47 -10.20
C CYS A 247 -15.78 20.67 -11.11
N VAL A 248 -16.00 20.53 -12.42
CA VAL A 248 -15.91 21.64 -13.38
C VAL A 248 -16.94 22.71 -13.01
N ARG A 249 -18.20 22.33 -12.83
CA ARG A 249 -19.30 23.25 -12.51
C ARG A 249 -19.10 23.96 -11.17
N ALA A 250 -18.55 23.25 -10.17
CA ALA A 250 -18.30 23.83 -8.86
C ALA A 250 -17.09 24.78 -8.84
N GLY A 251 -16.13 24.66 -9.76
CA GLY A 251 -14.96 25.55 -9.85
C GLY A 251 -14.04 25.55 -8.62
N ARG A 252 -14.14 24.56 -7.71
CA ARG A 252 -13.49 24.61 -6.38
C ARG A 252 -12.01 24.17 -6.35
N HIS A 253 -11.50 23.55 -7.39
CA HIS A 253 -10.12 23.06 -7.42
C HIS A 253 -9.57 22.97 -8.84
N LYS A 254 -8.24 23.12 -9.00
CA LYS A 254 -7.55 23.08 -10.29
C LYS A 254 -7.62 21.71 -10.99
N ASN A 255 -7.60 20.63 -10.20
CA ASN A 255 -7.70 19.26 -10.67
C ASN A 255 -8.16 18.34 -9.52
N CYS A 256 -8.57 17.12 -9.86
CA CYS A 256 -9.19 16.22 -8.88
C CYS A 256 -8.19 15.42 -8.01
N ALA A 257 -6.92 15.82 -7.92
CA ALA A 257 -5.88 15.04 -7.24
C ALA A 257 -6.05 14.90 -5.71
N ASN A 258 -6.92 15.71 -5.12
CA ASN A 258 -7.32 15.63 -3.70
C ASN A 258 -8.85 15.60 -3.55
N CYS A 259 -9.56 15.13 -4.58
CA CYS A 259 -11.02 15.11 -4.61
C CYS A 259 -11.55 13.73 -4.19
N LEU A 260 -12.22 13.67 -3.04
CA LEU A 260 -12.82 12.44 -2.51
C LEU A 260 -13.79 11.79 -3.52
N ARG A 261 -14.70 12.59 -4.10
CA ARG A 261 -15.70 12.10 -5.06
C ARG A 261 -15.06 11.46 -6.29
N TYR A 262 -14.00 12.06 -6.82
CA TYR A 262 -13.24 11.49 -7.92
C TYR A 262 -12.51 10.21 -7.52
N ALA A 263 -11.88 10.17 -6.35
CA ALA A 263 -11.18 8.99 -5.84
C ALA A 263 -12.14 7.79 -5.66
N LEU A 264 -13.30 8.02 -5.06
CA LEU A 264 -14.37 7.03 -4.90
C LEU A 264 -14.93 6.55 -6.25
N THR A 265 -15.19 7.48 -7.18
CA THR A 265 -15.64 7.15 -8.54
C THR A 265 -14.62 6.29 -9.28
N TRP A 266 -13.33 6.63 -9.15
CA TRP A 266 -12.24 5.87 -9.74
C TRP A 266 -12.14 4.46 -9.13
N ARG A 267 -12.24 4.34 -7.80
CA ARG A 267 -12.25 3.04 -7.09
C ARG A 267 -13.39 2.15 -7.56
N ARG A 268 -14.61 2.68 -7.66
CA ARG A 268 -15.77 1.92 -8.14
C ARG A 268 -15.53 1.37 -9.55
N ARG A 269 -15.03 2.21 -10.46
CA ARG A 269 -14.69 1.79 -11.82
C ARG A 269 -13.60 0.72 -11.84
N LEU A 270 -12.58 0.87 -10.99
CA LEU A 270 -11.53 -0.12 -10.83
C LEU A 270 -12.12 -1.47 -10.43
N LEU A 271 -12.85 -1.52 -9.31
CA LEU A 271 -13.40 -2.77 -8.76
C LEU A 271 -14.36 -3.45 -9.73
N ASN A 272 -15.26 -2.69 -10.36
CA ASN A 272 -16.17 -3.25 -11.36
C ASN A 272 -15.42 -3.88 -12.54
N ALA A 273 -14.25 -3.36 -12.89
CA ALA A 273 -13.46 -3.87 -13.99
C ALA A 273 -12.51 -5.01 -13.61
N LEU A 274 -12.59 -5.50 -12.35
CA LEU A 274 -11.94 -6.71 -11.85
C LEU A 274 -12.94 -7.86 -11.68
N LEU A 275 -14.24 -7.61 -11.77
CA LEU A 275 -15.23 -8.67 -11.76
C LEU A 275 -15.17 -9.43 -13.09
N PRO A 276 -15.31 -10.76 -13.07
CA PRO A 276 -15.45 -11.52 -14.30
C PRO A 276 -16.68 -11.02 -15.07
N GLU A 277 -16.56 -10.94 -16.40
CA GLU A 277 -17.72 -10.69 -17.26
C GLU A 277 -18.77 -11.78 -17.01
N PRO A 278 -20.08 -11.45 -16.99
CA PRO A 278 -21.12 -12.45 -16.89
C PRO A 278 -20.94 -13.48 -18.01
N SER A 279 -20.81 -14.76 -17.66
CA SER A 279 -20.72 -15.81 -18.67
C SER A 279 -22.01 -15.80 -19.50
N HIS A 280 -21.91 -15.39 -20.77
CA HIS A 280 -22.94 -15.71 -21.77
C HIS A 280 -22.90 -17.21 -22.05
N ARG A 281 -23.38 -18.01 -21.12
CA ARG A 281 -23.77 -19.41 -21.32
C ARG A 281 -25.02 -19.66 -20.50
N GLU A 282 -26.15 -19.48 -21.17
CA GLU A 282 -27.34 -20.34 -21.18
C GLU A 282 -28.50 -19.54 -21.78
N ALA A 283 -28.62 -19.62 -23.10
CA ALA A 283 -29.92 -19.65 -23.75
C ALA A 283 -29.87 -20.90 -24.63
N ALA A 284 -30.73 -21.86 -24.28
CA ALA A 284 -30.96 -23.11 -24.99
C ALA A 284 -31.32 -22.90 -26.46
#